data_AF-A0A2L0F3S5-F1
#
_entry.id   AF-A0A2L0F3S5-F1
#
_cell.length_a   1.000
_cell.length_b   1.000
_cell.length_c   1.000
_cell.angle_alpha   90.00
_cell.angle_beta   90.00
_cell.angle_gamma   90.00
#
_symmetry.space_group_name_H-M   'P 1'
#
loop_
_entity.id
_entity.type
_entity.pdbx_description
1 polymer ?
#
loop_
_entity_poly.entity_id
_entity_poly.type
_entity_poly.pdbx_seq_one_letter_code
_entity_poly.pdbx_strand_id
1 'polypeptide(L)'
;MRRPRHPSHLATALALSVLVAGCGEDPRGEDLVWPIGGTDELQPMSSSFGPRLQTSRDGVYDFHRGIDIPTVMGTPVYAVAAGKVIRAGRYDDFADVVVQIEHCEGKEVCVYSTYVHLTMPLVDVGEQVGRGQHIAYTGLAAASLFPHLHFEMREGGTEKEYCVHPLRFLPTPAGLAPAIALRRTDEGDTSSPSVEVEATLPGVAPGLVEVAVSTSDRSTGEIIEERVFDYDAWNREYSSDEHDASTIDDDSRAGIRIEPAKFNAQSSTYVIHFRFVDLEGPASPDDLEITARARDVNGRVIEARLP
;
A
#
# COMPACT_ATOMS: atom_id res chain seq x y z
N MET A 1 -32.87 33.67 -72.93
CA MET A 1 -33.14 34.70 -71.90
C MET A 1 -33.50 34.03 -70.58
N ARG A 2 -32.77 34.40 -69.51
CA ARG A 2 -33.01 34.25 -68.05
C ARG A 2 -33.46 32.90 -67.46
N ARG A 3 -32.48 32.23 -66.83
CA ARG A 3 -32.61 31.25 -65.74
C ARG A 3 -33.41 31.83 -64.55
N PRO A 4 -34.22 31.04 -63.82
CA PRO A 4 -34.68 31.43 -62.49
C PRO A 4 -33.56 31.18 -61.47
N ARG A 5 -33.30 32.20 -60.63
CA ARG A 5 -32.40 32.12 -59.48
C ARG A 5 -33.17 31.49 -58.31
N HIS A 6 -32.75 30.33 -57.83
CA HIS A 6 -33.17 29.83 -56.53
C HIS A 6 -32.35 30.54 -55.42
N PRO A 7 -32.96 30.86 -54.27
CA PRO A 7 -32.25 31.43 -53.14
C PRO A 7 -31.33 30.38 -52.52
N SER A 8 -30.05 30.71 -52.44
CA SER A 8 -29.04 30.00 -51.66
C SER A 8 -29.31 30.23 -50.18
N HIS A 9 -29.98 29.27 -49.53
CA HIS A 9 -29.94 29.17 -48.07
C HIS A 9 -28.57 28.60 -47.69
N LEU A 10 -27.72 29.43 -47.10
CA LEU A 10 -26.57 28.97 -46.33
C LEU A 10 -27.11 28.07 -45.22
N ALA A 11 -26.94 26.76 -45.36
CA ALA A 11 -27.05 25.85 -44.24
C ALA A 11 -25.79 26.07 -43.38
N THR A 12 -25.94 26.77 -42.26
CA THR A 12 -24.93 26.83 -41.22
C THR A 12 -24.75 25.39 -40.70
N ALA A 13 -23.68 24.73 -41.14
CA ALA A 13 -23.26 23.46 -40.59
C ALA A 13 -22.80 23.71 -39.15
N LEU A 14 -23.69 23.48 -38.19
CA LEU A 14 -23.33 23.37 -36.79
C LEU A 14 -22.52 22.07 -36.67
N ALA A 15 -21.21 22.19 -36.71
CA ALA A 15 -20.32 21.10 -36.35
C ALA A 15 -20.56 20.80 -34.87
N LEU A 16 -21.41 19.80 -34.60
CA LEU A 16 -21.53 19.21 -33.29
C LEU A 16 -20.23 18.42 -33.07
N SER A 17 -19.24 19.09 -32.50
CA SER A 17 -18.08 18.42 -31.91
C SER A 17 -18.62 17.55 -30.77
N VAL A 18 -18.81 16.27 -31.07
CA VAL A 18 -18.88 15.25 -30.03
C VAL A 18 -17.52 15.33 -29.35
N LEU A 19 -17.47 15.96 -28.18
CA LEU A 19 -16.41 15.63 -27.23
C LEU A 19 -16.65 14.16 -26.93
N VAL A 20 -15.87 13.30 -27.60
CA VAL A 20 -15.52 12.03 -26.99
C VAL A 20 -14.85 12.44 -25.70
N ALA A 21 -15.57 12.34 -24.59
CA ALA A 21 -14.95 12.31 -23.29
C ALA A 21 -13.97 11.14 -23.39
N GLY A 22 -12.70 11.46 -23.63
CA GLY A 22 -11.63 10.53 -23.34
C GLY A 22 -11.79 10.25 -21.87
N CYS A 23 -12.39 9.11 -21.54
CA CYS A 23 -12.14 8.46 -20.27
C CYS A 23 -10.63 8.39 -20.18
N GLY A 24 -10.04 9.16 -19.27
CA GLY A 24 -8.63 9.01 -18.97
C GLY A 24 -8.44 7.56 -18.54
N GLU A 25 -7.74 6.79 -19.35
CA GLU A 25 -7.31 5.45 -18.97
C GLU A 25 -6.36 5.63 -17.77
N ASP A 26 -6.80 5.18 -16.59
CA ASP A 26 -5.93 5.04 -15.42
C ASP A 26 -4.86 3.99 -15.80
N PRO A 27 -3.57 4.30 -15.66
CA PRO A 27 -2.48 3.39 -16.01
C PRO A 27 -2.47 2.05 -15.23
N ARG A 28 -3.44 1.77 -14.32
CA ARG A 28 -3.60 0.53 -13.52
C ARG A 28 -4.75 -0.39 -13.95
N GLY A 29 -5.54 -0.01 -14.96
CA GLY A 29 -6.18 -0.90 -15.94
C GLY A 29 -7.42 -1.75 -15.58
N GLU A 30 -7.74 -2.06 -14.32
CA GLU A 30 -8.96 -2.82 -13.99
C GLU A 30 -9.72 -2.19 -12.83
N ASP A 31 -11.04 -2.05 -12.95
CA ASP A 31 -11.92 -1.80 -11.80
C ASP A 31 -11.83 -3.02 -10.88
N LEU A 32 -10.87 -3.10 -9.95
CA LEU A 32 -10.78 -4.25 -9.05
C LEU A 32 -12.02 -4.36 -8.16
N VAL A 33 -12.24 -5.54 -7.57
CA VAL A 33 -13.15 -5.73 -6.43
C VAL A 33 -12.38 -6.14 -5.20
N TRP A 34 -12.96 -5.91 -4.04
CA TRP A 34 -12.47 -6.49 -2.80
C TRP A 34 -12.58 -8.03 -2.84
N PRO A 35 -11.57 -8.75 -2.31
CA PRO A 35 -11.54 -10.21 -2.34
C PRO A 35 -12.56 -10.84 -1.37
N ILE A 36 -13.10 -10.05 -0.45
CA ILE A 36 -14.27 -10.39 0.37
C ILE A 36 -15.44 -9.51 -0.09
N GLY A 37 -16.61 -10.11 -0.23
CA GLY A 37 -17.80 -9.45 -0.78
C GLY A 37 -17.84 -9.43 -2.32
N GLY A 38 -16.69 -9.33 -3.00
CA GLY A 38 -16.62 -9.34 -4.46
C GLY A 38 -17.19 -8.08 -5.10
N THR A 39 -17.19 -6.97 -4.37
CA THR A 39 -17.70 -5.65 -4.79
C THR A 39 -16.64 -4.56 -4.59
N ASP A 40 -16.96 -3.33 -4.98
CA ASP A 40 -16.17 -2.14 -4.68
C ASP A 40 -16.41 -1.59 -3.25
N GLU A 41 -17.26 -2.24 -2.47
CA GLU A 41 -17.54 -1.85 -1.09
C GLU A 41 -16.33 -2.13 -0.19
N LEU A 42 -15.87 -1.08 0.50
CA LEU A 42 -14.76 -1.13 1.43
C LEU A 42 -14.98 -2.22 2.50
N GLN A 43 -13.98 -3.07 2.68
CA GLN A 43 -13.96 -4.08 3.73
C GLN A 43 -13.21 -3.58 4.97
N PRO A 44 -13.61 -4.01 6.19
CA PRO A 44 -12.82 -3.76 7.38
C PRO A 44 -11.43 -4.38 7.26
N MET A 45 -10.45 -3.84 7.98
CA MET A 45 -9.11 -4.41 8.05
C MET A 45 -8.69 -4.60 9.50
N SER A 46 -8.03 -5.72 9.75
CA SER A 46 -7.45 -6.08 11.04
C SER A 46 -5.94 -5.85 11.09
N SER A 47 -5.26 -5.85 9.94
CA SER A 47 -3.84 -5.52 9.79
C SER A 47 -3.60 -4.87 8.43
N SER A 48 -2.72 -3.86 8.37
CA SER A 48 -2.30 -3.23 7.10
C SER A 48 -0.99 -3.82 6.57
N PHE A 49 -0.58 -3.40 5.38
CA PHE A 49 0.73 -3.71 4.79
C PHE A 49 1.83 -2.93 5.50
N GLY A 50 3.00 -3.57 5.66
CA GLY A 50 4.19 -3.00 6.24
C GLY A 50 4.39 -3.28 7.73
N PRO A 51 5.17 -2.44 8.43
CA PRO A 51 5.47 -2.58 9.85
C PRO A 51 4.22 -2.82 10.70
N ARG A 52 4.21 -3.85 11.56
CA ARG A 52 3.14 -4.04 12.56
C ARG A 52 3.62 -4.73 13.83
N LEU A 53 2.79 -4.66 14.87
CA LEU A 53 2.93 -5.41 16.12
C LEU A 53 2.17 -6.75 16.04
N GLN A 54 2.88 -7.88 16.02
CA GLN A 54 2.24 -9.21 16.03
C GLN A 54 1.74 -9.58 17.44
N THR A 55 0.46 -9.31 17.71
CA THR A 55 -0.17 -9.71 18.99
C THR A 55 -0.24 -11.25 19.14
N SER A 56 -0.22 -12.00 18.04
CA SER A 56 -0.24 -13.48 18.05
C SER A 56 1.11 -14.12 18.43
N ARG A 57 2.20 -13.36 18.48
CA ARG A 57 3.55 -13.82 18.82
C ARG A 57 4.18 -12.95 19.89
N ASP A 58 3.49 -12.79 21.02
CA ASP A 58 3.98 -12.09 22.21
C ASP A 58 4.43 -10.62 21.99
N GLY A 59 3.89 -9.96 20.95
CA GLY A 59 4.20 -8.55 20.68
C GLY A 59 5.53 -8.32 19.96
N VAL A 60 6.04 -9.31 19.23
CA VAL A 60 7.18 -9.11 18.33
C VAL A 60 6.74 -8.28 17.12
N TYR A 61 7.61 -7.38 16.67
CA TYR A 61 7.36 -6.61 15.47
C TYR A 61 7.83 -7.34 14.20
N ASP A 62 7.06 -7.24 13.12
CA ASP A 62 7.38 -7.80 11.80
C ASP A 62 6.99 -6.83 10.67
N PHE A 63 7.27 -7.26 9.43
CA PHE A 63 6.79 -6.61 8.22
C PHE A 63 5.70 -7.47 7.55
N HIS A 64 4.49 -6.92 7.46
CA HIS A 64 3.33 -7.59 6.90
C HIS A 64 3.21 -7.39 5.39
N ARG A 65 3.22 -8.48 4.62
CA ARG A 65 3.31 -8.45 3.15
C ARG A 65 1.96 -8.37 2.42
N GLY A 66 0.90 -8.08 3.16
CA GLY A 66 -0.46 -7.96 2.64
C GLY A 66 -1.34 -7.14 3.57
N ILE A 67 -2.65 -7.34 3.47
CA ILE A 67 -3.65 -6.85 4.41
C ILE A 67 -4.43 -8.03 4.98
N ASP A 68 -4.86 -7.92 6.24
CA ASP A 68 -5.68 -8.95 6.88
C ASP A 68 -7.13 -8.46 6.98
N ILE A 69 -8.03 -9.10 6.25
CA ILE A 69 -9.48 -8.79 6.24
C ILE A 69 -10.17 -9.76 7.21
N PRO A 70 -10.76 -9.26 8.32
CA PRO A 70 -11.43 -10.10 9.30
C PRO A 70 -12.65 -10.80 8.69
N THR A 71 -12.78 -12.11 8.89
CA THR A 71 -13.90 -12.89 8.36
C THR A 71 -14.43 -13.90 9.38
N VAL A 72 -15.49 -14.61 9.01
CA VAL A 72 -15.85 -15.87 9.67
C VAL A 72 -15.27 -17.01 8.82
N MET A 73 -14.87 -18.11 9.45
CA MET A 73 -14.42 -19.28 8.69
C MET A 73 -15.52 -19.72 7.71
N GLY A 74 -15.16 -19.95 6.44
CA GLY A 74 -16.12 -20.28 5.39
C GLY A 74 -16.70 -19.06 4.66
N THR A 75 -16.25 -17.83 4.93
CA THR A 75 -16.63 -16.67 4.12
C THR A 75 -16.11 -16.85 2.67
N PRO A 76 -16.96 -16.64 1.63
CA PRO A 76 -16.54 -16.67 0.23
C PRO A 76 -15.42 -15.67 -0.10
N VAL A 77 -14.46 -16.12 -0.91
CA VAL A 77 -13.34 -15.34 -1.42
C VAL A 77 -13.44 -15.22 -2.94
N TYR A 78 -13.25 -14.00 -3.45
CA TYR A 78 -13.47 -13.66 -4.85
C TYR A 78 -12.19 -13.21 -5.53
N ALA A 79 -12.00 -13.57 -6.80
CA ALA A 79 -10.92 -13.05 -7.61
C ALA A 79 -11.08 -11.53 -7.80
N VAL A 80 -10.07 -10.74 -7.43
CA VAL A 80 -10.13 -9.27 -7.50
C VAL A 80 -10.22 -8.73 -8.94
N ALA A 81 -9.74 -9.52 -9.90
CA ALA A 81 -9.58 -9.18 -11.31
C ALA A 81 -9.65 -10.47 -12.16
N ALA A 82 -9.80 -10.33 -13.48
CA ALA A 82 -9.69 -11.48 -14.37
C ALA A 82 -8.24 -11.95 -14.45
N GLY A 83 -8.01 -13.25 -14.59
CA GLY A 83 -6.63 -13.76 -14.61
C GLY A 83 -6.52 -15.27 -14.70
N LYS A 84 -5.29 -15.75 -14.57
CA LYS A 84 -4.95 -17.18 -14.61
C LYS A 84 -4.52 -17.66 -13.23
N VAL A 85 -5.11 -18.74 -12.76
CA VAL A 85 -4.71 -19.37 -11.50
C VAL A 85 -3.33 -20.02 -11.68
N ILE A 86 -2.35 -19.61 -10.87
CA ILE A 86 -0.99 -20.15 -10.89
C ILE A 86 -0.67 -21.00 -9.66
N ARG A 87 -1.41 -20.81 -8.56
CA ARG A 87 -1.38 -21.68 -7.38
C ARG A 87 -2.79 -21.90 -6.84
N ALA A 88 -3.10 -23.13 -6.44
CA ALA A 88 -4.36 -23.49 -5.78
C ALA A 88 -4.17 -24.74 -4.93
N GLY A 89 -4.13 -24.59 -3.60
CA GLY A 89 -3.93 -25.70 -2.67
C GLY A 89 -2.95 -25.38 -1.56
N ARG A 90 -2.43 -26.40 -0.88
CA ARG A 90 -1.43 -26.24 0.19
C ARG A 90 -0.02 -26.12 -0.39
N TYR A 91 0.72 -25.11 0.03
CA TYR A 91 2.10 -24.89 -0.40
C TYR A 91 3.01 -24.65 0.82
N ASP A 92 4.21 -25.22 0.79
CA ASP A 92 5.13 -25.25 1.93
C ASP A 92 5.73 -23.86 2.24
N ASP A 93 5.97 -23.04 1.21
CA ASP A 93 6.50 -21.68 1.35
C ASP A 93 5.51 -20.71 2.03
N PHE A 94 4.22 -21.03 1.99
CA PHE A 94 3.17 -20.35 2.77
C PHE A 94 2.82 -21.09 4.08
N ALA A 95 3.21 -22.36 4.20
CA ALA A 95 2.74 -23.29 5.23
C ALA A 95 1.20 -23.36 5.36
N ASP A 96 0.47 -23.02 4.31
CA ASP A 96 -0.99 -22.87 4.32
C ASP A 96 -1.64 -23.16 2.96
N VAL A 97 -2.97 -23.15 2.91
CA VAL A 97 -3.75 -23.23 1.69
C VAL A 97 -3.85 -21.84 1.06
N VAL A 98 -3.48 -21.75 -0.20
CA VAL A 98 -3.44 -20.50 -0.97
C VAL A 98 -4.10 -20.65 -2.33
N VAL A 99 -4.57 -19.52 -2.85
CA VAL A 99 -4.79 -19.31 -4.27
C VAL A 99 -3.90 -18.13 -4.69
N GLN A 100 -3.26 -18.23 -5.84
CA GLN A 100 -2.52 -17.13 -6.45
C GLN A 100 -2.93 -16.99 -7.91
N ILE A 101 -3.29 -15.77 -8.32
CA ILE A 101 -3.80 -15.46 -9.66
C ILE A 101 -2.88 -14.46 -10.33
N GLU A 102 -2.51 -14.75 -11.57
CA GLU A 102 -1.74 -13.91 -12.48
C GLU A 102 -2.67 -13.01 -13.31
N HIS A 103 -2.35 -11.70 -13.37
CA HIS A 103 -3.13 -10.66 -14.05
C HIS A 103 -2.28 -9.90 -15.08
N CYS A 104 -1.51 -10.62 -15.92
CA CYS A 104 -0.54 -10.03 -16.86
C CYS A 104 -1.13 -9.55 -18.20
N GLU A 105 -2.35 -9.95 -18.55
CA GLU A 105 -2.86 -9.74 -19.91
C GLU A 105 -2.91 -8.24 -20.26
N GLY A 106 -2.20 -7.87 -21.33
CA GLY A 106 -2.13 -6.47 -21.82
C GLY A 106 -1.27 -5.52 -20.99
N LYS A 107 -0.50 -6.00 -19.99
CA LYS A 107 0.30 -5.16 -19.08
C LYS A 107 1.80 -5.29 -19.38
N GLU A 108 2.52 -4.19 -19.23
CA GLU A 108 3.99 -4.17 -19.31
C GLU A 108 4.61 -4.88 -18.09
N VAL A 109 4.00 -4.70 -16.92
CA VAL A 109 4.40 -5.35 -15.67
C VAL A 109 3.26 -6.26 -15.20
N CYS A 110 3.61 -7.52 -14.95
CA CYS A 110 2.69 -8.51 -14.39
C CYS A 110 2.31 -8.16 -12.94
N VAL A 111 1.03 -8.32 -12.61
CA VAL A 111 0.52 -8.20 -11.24
C VAL A 111 -0.08 -9.54 -10.81
N TYR A 112 0.12 -9.91 -9.56
CA TYR A 112 -0.39 -11.15 -8.97
C TYR A 112 -1.21 -10.84 -7.72
N SER A 113 -2.36 -11.48 -7.57
CA SER A 113 -3.13 -11.47 -6.32
C SER A 113 -2.96 -12.79 -5.58
N THR A 114 -2.68 -12.74 -4.28
CA THR A 114 -2.46 -13.92 -3.43
C THR A 114 -3.46 -13.92 -2.28
N TYR A 115 -4.13 -15.05 -2.09
CA TYR A 115 -5.20 -15.28 -1.11
C TYR A 115 -4.74 -16.41 -0.18
N VAL A 116 -4.58 -16.13 1.10
CA VAL A 116 -3.95 -17.06 2.07
C VAL A 116 -4.91 -17.32 3.24
N HIS A 117 -4.63 -18.39 4.00
CA HIS A 117 -5.47 -18.88 5.10
C HIS A 117 -6.82 -19.41 4.61
N LEU A 118 -6.83 -20.12 3.48
CA LEU A 118 -8.04 -20.69 2.89
C LEU A 118 -8.36 -22.06 3.50
N THR A 119 -9.62 -22.50 3.41
CA THR A 119 -9.97 -23.92 3.69
C THR A 119 -9.82 -24.78 2.46
N MET A 120 -10.39 -24.34 1.34
CA MET A 120 -10.51 -25.11 0.11
C MET A 120 -10.58 -24.17 -1.09
N PRO A 121 -9.69 -24.30 -2.08
CA PRO A 121 -9.84 -23.70 -3.40
C PRO A 121 -11.02 -24.32 -4.15
N LEU A 122 -11.71 -23.50 -4.96
CA LEU A 122 -12.77 -23.90 -5.88
C LEU A 122 -12.32 -23.86 -7.34
N VAL A 123 -11.02 -23.63 -7.55
CA VAL A 123 -10.39 -23.45 -8.86
C VAL A 123 -9.12 -24.28 -8.93
N ASP A 124 -8.72 -24.65 -10.14
CA ASP A 124 -7.51 -25.44 -10.39
C ASP A 124 -6.38 -24.60 -11.01
N VAL A 125 -5.12 -25.03 -10.82
CA VAL A 125 -3.97 -24.40 -11.47
C VAL A 125 -4.14 -24.46 -12.99
N GLY A 126 -3.99 -23.31 -13.66
CA GLY A 126 -4.16 -23.13 -15.09
C GLY A 126 -5.57 -22.65 -15.49
N GLU A 127 -6.53 -22.63 -14.58
CA GLU A 127 -7.88 -22.12 -14.82
C GLU A 127 -7.88 -20.60 -15.07
N GLN A 128 -8.70 -20.16 -16.03
CA GLN A 128 -9.00 -18.74 -16.25
C GLN A 128 -10.18 -18.34 -15.37
N VAL A 129 -10.01 -17.30 -14.56
CA VAL A 129 -11.04 -16.77 -13.67
C VAL A 129 -11.44 -15.36 -14.07
N GLY A 130 -12.71 -15.03 -13.88
CA GLY A 130 -13.22 -13.67 -14.05
C GLY A 130 -13.12 -12.83 -12.78
N ARG A 131 -13.08 -11.51 -12.95
CA ARG A 131 -13.28 -10.55 -11.85
C ARG A 131 -14.56 -10.87 -11.07
N GLY A 132 -14.47 -10.93 -9.75
CA GLY A 132 -15.60 -11.25 -8.86
C GLY A 132 -16.02 -12.72 -8.90
N GLN A 133 -15.26 -13.60 -9.57
CA GLN A 133 -15.52 -15.05 -9.51
C GLN A 133 -15.21 -15.57 -8.11
N HIS A 134 -16.09 -16.39 -7.55
CA HIS A 134 -15.87 -17.08 -6.29
C HIS A 134 -14.83 -18.19 -6.48
N ILE A 135 -13.69 -18.08 -5.78
CA ILE A 135 -12.51 -18.93 -6.00
C ILE A 135 -12.13 -19.79 -4.81
N ALA A 136 -12.57 -19.46 -3.60
CA ALA A 136 -12.23 -20.20 -2.38
C ALA A 136 -13.13 -19.80 -1.21
N TYR A 137 -12.96 -20.48 -0.08
CA TYR A 137 -13.49 -20.08 1.21
C TYR A 137 -12.36 -19.77 2.20
N THR A 138 -12.53 -18.72 3.00
CA THR A 138 -11.61 -18.40 4.11
C THR A 138 -11.59 -19.52 5.15
N GLY A 139 -10.45 -19.70 5.80
CA GLY A 139 -10.16 -20.68 6.82
C GLY A 139 -9.66 -20.08 8.12
N LEU A 140 -8.89 -20.87 8.86
CA LEU A 140 -8.18 -20.44 10.06
C LEU A 140 -6.69 -20.57 9.79
N ALA A 141 -5.96 -19.46 9.89
CA ALA A 141 -4.51 -19.49 9.79
C ALA A 141 -3.93 -20.43 10.85
N ALA A 142 -2.97 -21.29 10.47
CA ALA A 142 -2.41 -22.29 11.38
C ALA A 142 -1.81 -21.70 12.67
N ALA A 143 -1.36 -20.44 12.63
CA ALA A 143 -0.75 -19.73 13.75
C ALA A 143 -1.66 -18.66 14.40
N SER A 144 -2.94 -18.53 13.99
CA SER A 144 -3.86 -17.51 14.52
C SER A 144 -5.04 -18.13 15.27
N LEU A 145 -5.54 -17.40 16.26
CA LEU A 145 -6.80 -17.70 16.96
C LEU A 145 -8.02 -17.03 16.30
N PHE A 146 -7.80 -16.26 15.22
CA PHE A 146 -8.82 -15.44 14.58
C PHE A 146 -8.90 -15.70 13.07
N PRO A 147 -10.08 -16.12 12.53
CA PRO A 147 -10.29 -16.25 11.09
C PRO A 147 -10.20 -14.92 10.34
N HIS A 148 -9.43 -14.89 9.27
CA HIS A 148 -9.26 -13.75 8.38
C HIS A 148 -8.79 -14.24 7.01
N LEU A 149 -8.95 -13.39 6.00
CA LEU A 149 -8.23 -13.52 4.73
C LEU A 149 -6.95 -12.68 4.82
N HIS A 150 -5.80 -13.31 4.63
CA HIS A 150 -4.57 -12.59 4.31
C HIS A 150 -4.49 -12.41 2.79
N PHE A 151 -4.44 -11.16 2.35
CA PHE A 151 -4.50 -10.78 0.94
C PHE A 151 -3.30 -9.94 0.53
N GLU A 152 -2.63 -10.35 -0.53
CA GLU A 152 -1.44 -9.67 -1.05
C GLU A 152 -1.64 -9.28 -2.52
N MET A 153 -0.99 -8.18 -2.90
CA MET A 153 -0.75 -7.80 -4.28
C MET A 153 0.76 -7.82 -4.52
N ARG A 154 1.21 -8.45 -5.61
CA ARG A 154 2.62 -8.52 -5.99
C ARG A 154 2.81 -7.94 -7.38
N GLU A 155 3.85 -7.13 -7.60
CA GLU A 155 4.11 -6.47 -8.88
C GLU A 155 5.49 -6.87 -9.41
N GLY A 156 5.54 -7.38 -10.64
CA GLY A 156 6.77 -7.82 -11.30
C GLY A 156 7.25 -9.24 -10.97
N GLY A 157 6.72 -9.89 -9.93
CA GLY A 157 7.10 -11.26 -9.59
C GLY A 157 6.14 -11.94 -8.62
N THR A 158 6.32 -13.26 -8.45
CA THR A 158 5.44 -14.10 -7.62
C THR A 158 5.93 -14.28 -6.20
N GLU A 159 7.07 -13.70 -5.81
CA GLU A 159 7.74 -13.89 -4.51
C GLU A 159 7.49 -12.74 -3.53
N LYS A 160 7.77 -12.98 -2.24
CA LYS A 160 7.49 -12.05 -1.13
C LYS A 160 8.11 -10.66 -1.31
N GLU A 161 9.30 -10.57 -1.92
CA GLU A 161 9.99 -9.31 -2.19
C GLU A 161 9.23 -8.39 -3.16
N TYR A 162 8.33 -8.94 -3.98
CA TYR A 162 7.50 -8.19 -4.92
C TYR A 162 6.16 -7.74 -4.31
N CYS A 163 5.88 -8.07 -3.05
CA CYS A 163 4.69 -7.59 -2.37
C CYS A 163 4.70 -6.05 -2.29
N VAL A 164 3.57 -5.46 -2.64
CA VAL A 164 3.32 -4.02 -2.60
C VAL A 164 2.00 -3.77 -1.88
N HIS A 165 1.78 -2.55 -1.41
CA HIS A 165 0.59 -2.21 -0.64
C HIS A 165 -0.71 -2.48 -1.44
N PRO A 166 -1.60 -3.41 -1.01
CA PRO A 166 -2.80 -3.79 -1.78
C PRO A 166 -3.77 -2.64 -2.10
N LEU A 167 -3.89 -1.67 -1.19
CA LEU A 167 -4.68 -0.45 -1.38
C LEU A 167 -4.21 0.47 -2.53
N ARG A 168 -3.05 0.22 -3.16
CA ARG A 168 -2.66 0.86 -4.44
C ARG A 168 -3.58 0.45 -5.60
N PHE A 169 -4.24 -0.71 -5.47
CA PHE A 169 -5.07 -1.31 -6.50
C PHE A 169 -6.53 -1.46 -6.07
N LEU A 170 -6.79 -1.82 -4.81
CA LEU A 170 -8.15 -2.05 -4.33
C LEU A 170 -8.98 -0.76 -4.33
N PRO A 171 -10.30 -0.86 -4.60
CA PRO A 171 -11.21 0.27 -4.50
C PRO A 171 -11.19 0.83 -3.08
N THR A 172 -10.59 2.01 -2.91
CA THR A 172 -10.63 2.74 -1.65
C THR A 172 -11.34 4.07 -1.89
N PRO A 173 -12.18 4.53 -0.95
CA PRO A 173 -12.65 5.91 -0.99
C PRO A 173 -11.42 6.82 -1.08
N ALA A 174 -11.53 7.96 -1.76
CA ALA A 174 -10.53 9.01 -1.65
C ALA A 174 -10.41 9.40 -0.16
N GLY A 175 -9.48 8.76 0.55
CA GLY A 175 -9.43 8.78 2.01
C GLY A 175 -9.08 10.17 2.53
N LEU A 176 -9.16 10.33 3.85
CA LEU A 176 -8.50 11.46 4.50
C LEU A 176 -6.99 11.30 4.33
N ALA A 177 -6.28 12.42 4.11
CA ALA A 177 -4.82 12.40 4.07
C ALA A 177 -4.26 11.91 5.42
N PRO A 178 -3.08 11.27 5.42
CA PRO A 178 -2.37 11.00 6.67
C PRO A 178 -2.11 12.31 7.41
N ALA A 179 -2.00 12.25 8.73
CA ALA A 179 -1.45 13.32 9.54
C ALA A 179 -0.06 12.91 10.01
N ILE A 180 0.86 13.88 10.14
CA ILE A 180 2.15 13.65 10.77
C ILE A 180 2.43 14.69 11.84
N ALA A 181 3.07 14.26 12.92
CA ALA A 181 3.68 15.12 13.92
C ALA A 181 5.18 14.85 13.96
N LEU A 182 5.97 15.92 14.02
CA LEU A 182 7.43 15.86 14.04
C LEU A 182 7.94 16.51 15.33
N ARG A 183 8.84 15.83 16.05
CA ARG A 183 9.50 16.35 17.25
C ARG A 183 10.98 15.98 17.28
N ARG A 184 11.82 16.86 17.81
CA ARG A 184 13.21 16.51 18.16
C ARG A 184 13.23 15.60 19.39
N THR A 185 14.21 14.72 19.43
CA THR A 185 14.45 13.79 20.55
C THR A 185 15.83 13.93 21.17
N ASP A 186 16.70 14.74 20.57
CA ASP A 186 18.01 15.11 21.09
C ASP A 186 17.98 16.43 21.90
N GLU A 187 19.05 16.70 22.65
CA GLU A 187 19.19 17.88 23.52
C GLU A 187 19.93 19.07 22.88
N GLY A 188 20.01 19.16 21.54
CA GLY A 188 20.48 20.36 20.84
C GLY A 188 21.79 20.22 20.05
N ASP A 189 22.29 19.00 19.82
CA ASP A 189 23.33 18.80 18.81
C ASP A 189 22.70 18.93 17.41
N THR A 190 23.02 20.00 16.69
CA THR A 190 22.50 20.25 15.34
C THR A 190 23.37 19.66 14.25
N SER A 191 24.56 19.15 14.59
CA SER A 191 25.40 18.41 13.66
C SER A 191 24.99 16.94 13.54
N SER A 192 24.28 16.43 14.55
CA SER A 192 23.75 15.06 14.57
C SER A 192 22.30 14.96 15.13
N PRO A 193 21.31 15.68 14.55
CA PRO A 193 19.95 15.69 15.08
C PRO A 193 19.28 14.31 15.04
N SER A 194 18.39 14.09 16.02
CA SER A 194 17.54 12.91 16.09
C SER A 194 16.09 13.30 16.28
N VAL A 195 15.20 12.77 15.46
CA VAL A 195 13.77 13.13 15.47
C VAL A 195 12.86 11.94 15.57
N GLU A 196 11.64 12.20 16.02
CA GLU A 196 10.53 11.27 15.97
C GLU A 196 9.43 11.85 15.09
N VAL A 197 8.94 11.01 14.18
CA VAL A 197 7.79 11.26 13.32
C VAL A 197 6.67 10.31 13.73
N GLU A 198 5.56 10.86 14.20
CA GLU A 198 4.32 10.10 14.40
C GLU A 198 3.46 10.25 13.16
N ALA A 199 3.22 9.15 12.44
CA ALA A 199 2.28 9.12 11.32
C ALA A 199 0.95 8.52 11.75
N THR A 200 -0.14 9.25 11.53
CA THR A 200 -1.51 8.84 11.86
C THR A 200 -2.37 8.75 10.60
N LEU A 201 -2.99 7.60 10.37
CA LEU A 201 -3.85 7.34 9.21
C LEU A 201 -5.28 6.97 9.63
N PRO A 202 -6.28 7.13 8.75
CA PRO A 202 -7.61 6.56 8.97
C PRO A 202 -7.55 5.04 9.14
N GLY A 203 -8.15 4.52 10.20
CA GLY A 203 -8.13 3.09 10.49
C GLY A 203 -8.85 2.22 9.44
N VAL A 204 -9.71 2.81 8.61
CA VAL A 204 -10.45 2.06 7.59
C VAL A 204 -9.66 1.81 6.29
N ALA A 205 -8.62 2.60 6.03
CA ALA A 205 -7.80 2.52 4.81
C ALA A 205 -6.38 3.04 5.05
N PRO A 206 -5.61 2.47 6.00
CA PRO A 206 -4.25 2.92 6.29
C PRO A 206 -3.31 2.55 5.15
N GLY A 207 -3.09 3.49 4.23
CA GLY A 207 -2.29 3.32 3.03
C GLY A 207 -0.98 4.10 3.05
N LEU A 208 -0.16 4.03 4.10
CA LEU A 208 1.14 4.71 4.13
C LEU A 208 2.15 3.93 3.25
N VAL A 209 2.96 4.62 2.46
CA VAL A 209 3.97 3.98 1.59
C VAL A 209 5.37 4.56 1.73
N GLU A 210 5.49 5.78 2.28
CA GLU A 210 6.79 6.42 2.49
C GLU A 210 6.72 7.35 3.71
N VAL A 211 7.78 7.36 4.51
CA VAL A 211 8.09 8.44 5.45
C VAL A 211 9.53 8.86 5.24
N ALA A 212 9.79 10.14 5.06
CA ALA A 212 11.16 10.65 4.97
C ALA A 212 11.38 11.83 5.90
N VAL A 213 12.63 11.98 6.32
CA VAL A 213 13.12 13.15 7.06
C VAL A 213 14.28 13.73 6.29
N SER A 214 14.25 15.04 6.04
CA SER A 214 15.38 15.79 5.53
C SER A 214 15.84 16.84 6.52
N THR A 215 17.15 17.06 6.53
CA THR A 215 17.80 18.20 7.18
C THR A 215 18.25 19.16 6.09
N SER A 216 18.13 20.46 6.34
CA SER A 216 18.54 21.48 5.39
C SER A 216 19.15 22.68 6.11
N ASP A 217 20.02 23.41 5.40
CA ASP A 217 20.48 24.73 5.82
C ASP A 217 19.38 25.76 5.53
N ARG A 218 18.87 26.39 6.57
CA ARG A 218 17.78 27.37 6.53
C ARG A 218 18.15 28.63 5.75
N SER A 219 19.43 29.01 5.75
CA SER A 219 19.91 30.22 5.11
C SER A 219 19.99 30.07 3.58
N THR A 220 20.33 28.87 3.11
CA THR A 220 20.49 28.56 1.68
C THR A 220 19.30 27.80 1.10
N GLY A 221 18.54 27.08 1.93
CA GLY A 221 17.52 26.11 1.52
C GLY A 221 18.10 24.80 0.99
N GLU A 222 19.41 24.58 1.12
CA GLU A 222 20.09 23.36 0.63
C GLU A 222 19.79 22.17 1.53
N ILE A 223 19.35 21.06 0.94
CA ILE A 223 19.19 19.78 1.66
C ILE A 223 20.58 19.21 1.93
N ILE A 224 20.85 18.95 3.21
CA ILE A 224 22.10 18.36 3.69
C ILE A 224 21.99 16.84 3.60
N GLU A 225 20.95 16.27 4.21
CA GLU A 225 20.62 14.85 4.13
C GLU A 225 19.12 14.66 3.86
N GLU A 226 18.78 13.61 3.14
CA GLU A 226 17.44 13.03 3.15
C GLU A 226 17.52 11.53 3.46
N ARG A 227 16.74 11.10 4.44
CA ARG A 227 16.62 9.71 4.84
C ARG A 227 15.19 9.22 4.71
N VAL A 228 15.02 8.09 4.04
CA VAL A 228 13.70 7.62 3.58
C VAL A 228 13.43 6.21 4.10
N PHE A 229 12.28 6.04 4.74
CA PHE A 229 11.63 4.74 4.91
C PHE A 229 10.64 4.54 3.76
N ASP A 230 11.06 3.78 2.74
CA ASP A 230 10.21 3.34 1.64
C ASP A 230 9.74 1.91 1.89
N TYR A 231 8.43 1.70 1.95
CA TYR A 231 7.85 0.41 2.33
C TYR A 231 8.24 -0.72 1.36
N ASP A 232 8.34 -0.44 0.06
CA ASP A 232 8.65 -1.48 -0.94
C ASP A 232 10.14 -1.82 -0.93
N ALA A 233 11.00 -0.80 -0.80
CA ALA A 233 12.44 -1.00 -0.65
C ALA A 233 12.75 -1.80 0.60
N TRP A 234 12.10 -1.47 1.72
CA TRP A 234 12.21 -2.21 2.96
C TRP A 234 11.67 -3.63 2.81
N ASN A 235 10.51 -3.84 2.17
CA ASN A 235 10.03 -5.20 1.93
C ASN A 235 11.04 -6.05 1.14
N ARG A 236 11.65 -5.49 0.09
CA ARG A 236 12.66 -6.18 -0.72
C ARG A 236 13.89 -6.56 0.11
N GLU A 237 14.46 -5.60 0.82
CA GLU A 237 15.66 -5.82 1.65
C GLU A 237 15.42 -6.83 2.77
N TYR A 238 14.21 -6.88 3.34
CA TYR A 238 13.88 -7.73 4.50
C TYR A 238 13.29 -9.07 4.07
N SER A 239 13.14 -9.30 2.76
CA SER A 239 12.74 -10.59 2.19
C SER A 239 13.91 -11.40 1.66
N SER A 240 15.12 -10.83 1.56
CA SER A 240 16.30 -11.51 1.00
C SER A 240 17.08 -12.36 2.01
N ASP A 241 16.87 -12.16 3.31
CA ASP A 241 17.55 -12.93 4.36
C ASP A 241 16.68 -14.12 4.82
N GLU A 242 17.28 -15.31 4.97
CA GLU A 242 16.62 -16.50 5.56
C GLU A 242 16.10 -16.29 6.99
N HIS A 243 16.33 -15.12 7.57
CA HIS A 243 15.75 -14.66 8.83
C HIS A 243 14.65 -13.65 8.51
N ASP A 244 13.43 -14.14 8.29
CA ASP A 244 12.17 -13.39 8.15
C ASP A 244 11.83 -12.53 9.41
N ALA A 245 12.82 -12.21 10.27
CA ALA A 245 12.69 -11.78 11.65
C ALA A 245 13.74 -10.73 12.11
N SER A 246 14.35 -9.94 11.23
CA SER A 246 14.98 -8.70 11.71
C SER A 246 13.90 -7.80 12.27
N THR A 247 13.98 -7.52 13.56
CA THR A 247 12.94 -6.77 14.26
C THR A 247 12.95 -5.33 13.77
N ILE A 248 11.81 -4.83 13.30
CA ILE A 248 11.68 -3.49 12.69
C ILE A 248 11.86 -2.34 13.70
N ASP A 249 11.94 -2.65 14.98
CA ASP A 249 12.20 -1.71 16.08
C ASP A 249 13.69 -1.59 16.44
N ASP A 250 14.58 -2.10 15.58
CA ASP A 250 16.04 -2.00 15.70
C ASP A 250 16.58 -0.81 14.89
N ASP A 251 17.31 0.10 15.55
CA ASP A 251 17.91 1.30 14.94
C ASP A 251 19.18 1.03 14.12
N SER A 252 19.76 -0.17 14.21
CA SER A 252 20.94 -0.56 13.43
C SER A 252 20.69 -0.60 11.91
N ARG A 253 19.43 -0.57 11.48
CA ARG A 253 19.07 -0.57 10.06
C ARG A 253 18.78 0.85 9.58
N ALA A 254 19.78 1.42 8.89
CA ALA A 254 19.76 2.76 8.31
C ALA A 254 19.51 3.91 9.31
N GLY A 255 19.62 3.69 10.63
CA GLY A 255 19.32 4.73 11.62
C GLY A 255 17.83 5.09 11.67
N ILE A 256 16.95 4.15 11.33
CA ILE A 256 15.49 4.31 11.38
C ILE A 256 14.91 3.19 12.26
N ARG A 257 14.35 3.57 13.41
CA ARG A 257 13.57 2.65 14.26
C ARG A 257 12.08 2.86 14.06
N ILE A 258 11.32 1.78 13.97
CA ILE A 258 9.89 1.82 13.63
C ILE A 258 9.06 1.11 14.71
N GLU A 259 8.08 1.81 15.26
CA GLU A 259 7.23 1.33 16.35
C GLU A 259 5.75 1.53 15.98
N PRO A 260 5.15 0.58 15.23
CA PRO A 260 3.74 0.63 14.89
C PRO A 260 2.86 0.33 16.11
N ALA A 261 1.84 1.16 16.34
CA ALA A 261 0.82 0.88 17.35
C ALA A 261 -0.04 -0.33 16.95
N LYS A 262 -0.68 -0.96 17.95
CA LYS A 262 -1.66 -2.01 17.68
C LYS A 262 -2.83 -1.48 16.85
N PHE A 263 -3.19 -2.21 15.81
CA PHE A 263 -4.28 -1.89 14.91
C PHE A 263 -5.28 -3.05 14.79
N ASN A 264 -6.55 -2.73 14.58
CA ASN A 264 -7.59 -3.69 14.18
C ASN A 264 -8.82 -2.94 13.61
N ALA A 265 -9.85 -3.69 13.20
CA ALA A 265 -11.05 -3.14 12.57
C ALA A 265 -11.90 -2.22 13.46
N GLN A 266 -11.63 -2.17 14.78
CA GLN A 266 -12.27 -1.25 15.72
C GLN A 266 -11.45 0.02 15.95
N SER A 267 -10.19 0.06 15.50
CA SER A 267 -9.33 1.23 15.62
C SER A 267 -9.83 2.35 14.72
N SER A 268 -10.04 3.55 15.28
CA SER A 268 -10.38 4.74 14.50
C SER A 268 -9.20 5.26 13.65
N THR A 269 -7.98 4.99 14.12
CA THR A 269 -6.73 5.43 13.49
C THR A 269 -5.69 4.33 13.49
N TYR A 270 -4.76 4.39 12.55
CA TYR A 270 -3.51 3.63 12.57
C TYR A 270 -2.35 4.57 12.83
N VAL A 271 -1.56 4.29 13.87
CA VAL A 271 -0.45 5.15 14.30
C VAL A 271 0.85 4.38 14.18
N ILE A 272 1.88 5.01 13.61
CA ILE A 272 3.23 4.47 13.52
C ILE A 272 4.22 5.55 13.96
N HIS A 273 5.08 5.21 14.90
CA HIS A 273 6.19 6.08 15.29
C HIS A 273 7.45 5.67 14.53
N PHE A 274 8.14 6.65 13.98
CA PHE A 274 9.44 6.50 13.34
C PHE A 274 10.44 7.34 14.10
N ARG A 275 11.59 6.76 14.44
CA ARG A 275 12.71 7.49 15.01
C ARG A 275 13.87 7.48 14.05
N PHE A 276 14.29 8.67 13.62
CA PHE A 276 15.45 8.88 12.78
C PHE A 276 16.57 9.41 13.68
N VAL A 277 17.68 8.70 13.76
CA VAL A 277 18.81 9.04 14.65
C VAL A 277 20.06 9.36 13.85
N ASP A 278 20.95 10.18 14.39
CA ASP A 278 22.24 10.51 13.75
C ASP A 278 22.07 11.04 12.31
N LEU A 279 21.13 11.97 12.09
CA LEU A 279 21.01 12.70 10.82
C LEU A 279 22.17 13.69 10.70
N GLU A 280 22.65 13.98 9.49
CA GLU A 280 23.64 15.02 9.24
C GLU A 280 22.96 16.39 9.29
N GLY A 281 23.53 17.34 10.03
CA GLY A 281 23.02 18.71 10.08
C GLY A 281 24.13 19.76 10.15
N PRO A 282 23.77 21.06 10.08
CA PRO A 282 24.75 22.13 10.09
C PRO A 282 25.35 22.32 11.48
N ALA A 283 26.58 22.85 11.53
CA ALA A 283 27.27 23.12 12.78
C ALA A 283 26.62 24.23 13.63
N SER A 284 25.75 25.03 13.03
CA SER A 284 25.07 26.17 13.65
C SER A 284 23.61 25.82 13.93
N PRO A 285 23.14 25.94 15.18
CA PRO A 285 21.77 25.62 15.53
C PRO A 285 20.71 26.50 14.86
N ASP A 286 21.06 27.76 14.56
CA ASP A 286 20.14 28.71 13.93
C ASP A 286 19.88 28.39 12.45
N ASP A 287 20.74 27.56 11.86
CA ASP A 287 20.73 27.24 10.43
C ASP A 287 20.08 25.89 10.13
N LEU A 288 19.72 25.07 11.13
CA LEU A 288 19.09 23.77 10.87
C LEU A 288 17.59 23.94 10.60
N GLU A 289 17.08 23.39 9.51
CA GLU A 289 15.65 23.10 9.34
C GLU A 289 15.48 21.59 9.14
N ILE A 290 14.47 21.02 9.80
CA ILE A 290 14.12 19.60 9.65
C ILE A 290 12.73 19.52 9.05
N THR A 291 12.60 18.80 7.94
CA THR A 291 11.30 18.52 7.30
C THR A 291 11.01 17.02 7.34
N ALA A 292 9.86 16.63 7.87
CA ALA A 292 9.32 15.29 7.71
C ALA A 292 8.25 15.30 6.63
N ARG A 293 8.24 14.28 5.77
CA ARG A 293 7.18 14.02 4.80
C ARG A 293 6.62 12.62 4.96
N ALA A 294 5.33 12.47 4.69
CA ALA A 294 4.67 11.17 4.58
C ALA A 294 3.85 11.10 3.29
N ARG A 295 3.94 9.98 2.58
CA ARG A 295 3.20 9.72 1.33
C ARG A 295 2.24 8.54 1.48
N ASP A 296 1.01 8.71 1.01
CA ASP A 296 0.01 7.63 0.95
C ASP A 296 -0.04 6.91 -0.42
N VAL A 297 -0.75 5.79 -0.49
CA VAL A 297 -0.98 4.98 -1.71
C VAL A 297 -1.67 5.77 -2.85
N ASN A 298 -2.30 6.90 -2.54
CA ASN A 298 -2.94 7.79 -3.52
C ASN A 298 -2.00 8.93 -3.97
N GLY A 299 -0.74 8.91 -3.55
CA GLY A 299 0.27 9.91 -3.88
C GLY A 299 0.12 11.23 -3.11
N ARG A 300 -0.73 11.30 -2.08
CA ARG A 300 -0.83 12.50 -1.26
C ARG A 300 0.37 12.59 -0.35
N VAL A 301 0.96 13.78 -0.29
CA VAL A 301 2.11 14.09 0.56
C VAL A 301 1.71 15.11 1.60
N ILE A 302 2.08 14.87 2.85
CA ILE A 302 1.89 15.79 3.98
C ILE A 302 3.23 16.02 4.63
N GLU A 303 3.48 17.25 5.06
CA GLU A 303 4.76 17.69 5.61
C GLU A 303 4.59 18.35 6.98
N ALA A 304 5.61 18.19 7.82
CA ALA A 304 5.77 18.90 9.08
C ALA A 304 7.21 19.40 9.17
N ARG A 305 7.41 20.60 9.73
CA ARG A 305 8.74 21.23 9.82
C ARG A 305 9.07 21.63 11.25
N LEU A 306 10.35 21.51 11.60
CA LEU A 306 10.93 22.06 12.81
C LEU A 306 12.08 23.01 12.45
N PRO A 307 12.16 24.17 13.12
CA PRO A 307 13.38 24.97 13.15
C PRO A 307 14.43 24.36 14.10
#